data_AF-A0A7Y9F1A9-F1
#
_entry.id   AF-A0A7Y9F1A9-F1
#
_cell.length_a   1.000
_cell.length_b   1.000
_cell.length_c   1.000
_cell.angle_alpha   90.00
_cell.angle_beta   90.00
_cell.angle_gamma   90.00
#
_symmetry.space_group_name_H-M   'P 1'
#
loop_
_entity.id
_entity.type
_entity.pdbx_description
1 polymer ?
#
loop_
_entity_poly.entity_id
_entity_poly.type
_entity_poly.pdbx_seq_one_letter_code
_entity_poly.pdbx_strand_id
1 'polypeptide(L)'
;MAGVEVLDGGRPPRGPRAVRRLRLLAALVALLVVAGAVLAVLDARWRDDERDRLAGCEERALAAARRTDTVLAAMVAYLRPAFAAVPEGSSRDSFYAIVAAEAEEVRPVLRRALEVCRGVEVRSWHRDLGEQQRAYVAYLAAREQLVAEVAADGRVLYTADQARSDELAALREEAFGARR
;
A
#
# COMPACT_ATOMS: atom_id res chain seq x y z
N MET A 1 60.32 -24.75 -58.68
CA MET A 1 59.15 -25.39 -58.05
C MET A 1 58.42 -24.33 -57.24
N ALA A 2 57.08 -24.41 -57.28
CA ALA A 2 56.07 -23.42 -56.96
C ALA A 2 56.34 -22.48 -55.77
N GLY A 3 56.20 -21.17 -56.02
CA GLY A 3 55.91 -20.18 -54.99
C GLY A 3 54.42 -20.27 -54.62
N VAL A 4 54.13 -20.37 -53.33
CA VAL A 4 52.77 -20.31 -52.80
C VAL A 4 52.40 -18.84 -52.66
N GLU A 5 51.57 -18.33 -53.57
CA GLU A 5 50.92 -17.03 -53.41
C GLU A 5 49.87 -17.15 -52.31
N VAL A 6 50.13 -16.51 -51.18
CA VAL A 6 49.15 -16.30 -50.12
C VAL A 6 48.11 -15.32 -50.66
N LEU A 7 46.95 -15.83 -51.05
CA LEU A 7 45.77 -15.01 -51.35
C LEU A 7 45.31 -14.36 -50.04
N ASP A 8 45.82 -13.16 -49.79
CA ASP A 8 45.34 -12.26 -48.76
C ASP A 8 43.89 -11.91 -49.09
N GLY A 9 42.95 -12.51 -48.35
CA GLY A 9 41.52 -12.35 -48.48
C GLY A 9 41.08 -10.95 -48.04
N GLY A 10 41.48 -9.93 -48.81
CA GLY A 10 41.12 -8.55 -48.58
C GLY A 10 39.60 -8.37 -48.64
N ARG A 11 38.98 -8.12 -47.49
CA ARG A 11 37.58 -7.65 -47.44
C ARG A 11 37.47 -6.41 -48.32
N PRO A 12 36.52 -6.35 -49.26
CA PRO A 12 36.37 -5.18 -50.13
C PRO A 12 36.12 -3.92 -49.29
N PRO A 13 36.69 -2.76 -49.66
CA PRO A 13 36.52 -1.53 -48.92
C PRO A 13 35.03 -1.18 -48.86
N ARG A 14 34.48 -1.05 -47.65
CA ARG A 14 33.09 -0.62 -47.45
C ARG A 14 32.94 0.77 -48.08
N GLY A 15 32.13 0.87 -49.14
CA GLY A 15 31.92 2.14 -49.83
C GLY A 15 31.45 3.25 -48.88
N PRO A 16 31.72 4.54 -49.18
CA PRO A 16 31.47 5.68 -48.28
C PRO A 16 30.01 5.77 -47.79
N ARG A 17 29.05 5.26 -48.57
CA ARG A 17 27.62 5.17 -48.18
C ARG A 17 27.38 4.16 -47.04
N ALA A 18 28.11 3.04 -47.00
CA ALA A 18 27.99 2.03 -45.95
C ALA A 18 28.54 2.54 -44.61
N VAL A 19 29.66 3.29 -44.64
CA VAL A 19 30.25 3.91 -43.45
C VAL A 19 29.33 5.00 -42.88
N ARG A 20 28.72 5.83 -43.74
CA ARG A 20 27.75 6.85 -43.30
C ARG A 20 26.51 6.23 -42.67
N ARG A 21 25.96 5.16 -43.26
CA ARG A 21 24.81 4.42 -42.68
C ARG A 21 25.16 3.81 -41.33
N LEU A 22 26.35 3.21 -41.20
CA LEU A 22 26.81 2.63 -39.93
C LEU A 22 26.92 3.70 -38.83
N ARG A 23 27.48 4.88 -39.15
CA ARG A 23 27.58 6.01 -38.21
C ARG A 23 26.20 6.53 -37.78
N LEU A 24 25.26 6.64 -38.71
CA LEU A 24 23.88 7.06 -38.39
C LEU A 24 23.18 6.05 -37.48
N LEU A 25 23.33 4.75 -37.76
CA LEU A 25 22.79 3.70 -36.89
C LEU A 25 23.44 3.73 -35.50
N ALA A 26 24.77 3.88 -35.43
CA ALA A 26 25.47 3.99 -34.16
C ALA A 26 25.03 5.22 -33.36
N ALA A 27 24.85 6.37 -34.02
CA ALA A 27 24.34 7.58 -33.39
C ALA A 27 22.90 7.41 -32.88
N LEU A 28 22.04 6.73 -33.65
CA LEU A 28 20.66 6.44 -33.27
C LEU A 28 20.61 5.47 -32.08
N VAL A 29 21.43 4.41 -32.08
CA VAL A 29 21.55 3.49 -30.94
C VAL A 29 22.06 4.24 -29.70
N ALA A 30 23.10 5.05 -29.83
CA ALA A 30 23.61 5.86 -28.73
C ALA A 30 22.54 6.80 -28.16
N LEU A 31 21.75 7.44 -29.03
CA LEU A 31 20.63 8.29 -28.61
C LEU A 31 19.57 7.50 -27.83
N LEU A 32 19.19 6.31 -28.30
CA LEU A 32 18.23 5.45 -27.62
C LEU A 32 18.74 4.98 -26.25
N VAL A 33 20.04 4.66 -26.15
CA VAL A 33 20.67 4.28 -24.87
C VAL A 33 20.63 5.45 -23.89
N VAL A 34 20.98 6.67 -24.33
CA VAL A 34 20.93 7.87 -23.49
C VAL A 34 19.49 8.18 -23.06
N ALA A 35 18.53 8.12 -23.99
CA ALA A 35 17.12 8.34 -23.69
C ALA A 35 16.60 7.30 -22.67
N GLY A 36 16.95 6.02 -22.86
CA GLY A 36 16.61 4.95 -21.91
C GLY A 36 17.20 5.18 -20.52
N ALA A 37 18.46 5.62 -20.44
CA ALA A 37 19.10 5.93 -19.16
C ALA A 37 18.41 7.10 -18.44
N VAL A 38 18.05 8.16 -19.18
CA VAL A 38 17.32 9.31 -18.61
C VAL A 38 15.95 8.88 -18.10
N LEU A 39 15.20 8.08 -18.87
CA LEU A 39 13.90 7.56 -18.46
C LEU A 39 14.01 6.68 -17.21
N ALA A 40 15.03 5.83 -17.12
CA ALA A 40 15.24 4.98 -15.95
C ALA A 40 15.51 5.79 -14.67
N VAL A 41 16.28 6.88 -14.78
CA VAL A 41 16.55 7.78 -13.64
C VAL A 41 15.29 8.52 -13.20
N LEU A 42 14.47 8.98 -14.16
CA LEU A 42 13.19 9.63 -13.86
C LEU A 42 12.22 8.66 -13.20
N ASP A 43 12.12 7.43 -13.71
CA ASP A 43 11.27 6.38 -13.15
C ASP A 43 11.68 6.04 -11.71
N ALA A 44 12.98 5.89 -11.44
CA ALA A 44 13.48 5.66 -10.09
C ALA A 44 13.09 6.79 -9.12
N ARG A 45 13.26 8.06 -9.52
CA ARG A 45 12.88 9.21 -8.69
C ARG A 45 11.38 9.26 -8.41
N TRP A 46 10.57 8.97 -9.42
CA TRP A 46 9.12 8.91 -9.27
C TRP A 46 8.68 7.78 -8.36
N ARG A 47 9.34 6.62 -8.46
CA ARG A 47 9.09 5.48 -7.61
C ARG A 47 9.45 5.75 -6.15
N ASP A 48 10.55 6.46 -5.89
CA ASP A 48 10.95 6.83 -4.54
C ASP A 48 10.00 7.84 -3.90
N ASP A 49 9.57 8.87 -4.64
CA ASP A 49 8.55 9.82 -4.17
C ASP A 49 7.20 9.13 -3.87
N GLU A 50 6.77 8.18 -4.69
CA GLU A 50 5.56 7.39 -4.41
C GLU A 50 5.71 6.48 -3.19
N ARG A 51 6.89 5.88 -2.99
CA ARG A 51 7.20 5.09 -1.79
C ARG A 51 7.17 5.95 -0.53
N ASP A 52 7.74 7.15 -0.56
CA ASP A 52 7.76 8.06 0.59
C ASP A 52 6.33 8.48 0.97
N ARG A 53 5.48 8.76 -0.02
CA ARG A 53 4.05 9.05 0.22
C ARG A 53 3.32 7.84 0.80
N LEU A 54 3.59 6.64 0.27
CA LEU A 54 3.01 5.40 0.78
C LEU A 54 3.46 5.10 2.21
N ALA A 55 4.74 5.31 2.54
CA ALA A 55 5.25 5.18 3.90
C ALA A 55 4.52 6.15 4.86
N GLY A 56 4.27 7.38 4.42
CA GLY A 56 3.46 8.33 5.19
C GLY A 56 2.00 7.90 5.38
N CYS A 57 1.40 7.17 4.44
CA CYS A 57 0.09 6.54 4.61
C CYS A 57 0.18 5.37 5.59
N GLU A 58 1.17 4.49 5.43
CA GLU A 58 1.40 3.33 6.30
C GLU A 58 1.55 3.74 7.77
N GLU A 59 2.40 4.73 8.06
CA GLU A 59 2.62 5.23 9.42
C GLU A 59 1.32 5.73 10.06
N ARG A 60 0.53 6.49 9.31
CA ARG A 60 -0.77 7.00 9.77
C ARG A 60 -1.79 5.89 9.95
N ALA A 61 -1.82 4.93 9.03
CA ALA A 61 -2.70 3.77 9.12
C ALA A 61 -2.39 2.93 10.37
N LEU A 62 -1.10 2.65 10.60
CA LEU A 62 -0.62 1.94 11.79
C LEU A 62 -0.89 2.71 13.09
N ALA A 63 -0.74 4.03 13.08
CA ALA A 63 -1.04 4.87 14.24
C ALA A 63 -2.54 4.86 14.57
N ALA A 64 -3.39 5.03 13.56
CA ALA A 64 -4.85 5.01 13.71
C ALA A 64 -5.35 3.64 14.16
N ALA A 65 -4.83 2.56 13.57
CA ALA A 65 -5.14 1.19 13.95
C ALA A 65 -4.75 0.92 15.40
N ARG A 66 -3.50 1.21 15.81
CA ARG A 66 -3.03 1.01 17.18
C ARG A 66 -3.84 1.81 18.20
N ARG A 67 -4.19 3.06 17.89
CA ARG A 67 -5.03 3.90 18.77
C ARG A 67 -6.40 3.26 18.96
N THR A 68 -7.04 2.84 17.87
CA THR A 68 -8.36 2.19 17.90
C THR A 68 -8.31 0.86 18.65
N ASP A 69 -7.30 0.02 18.38
CA ASP A 69 -7.10 -1.27 19.05
C ASP A 69 -6.92 -1.09 20.55
N THR A 70 -6.12 -0.09 20.96
CA THR A 70 -5.88 0.20 22.39
C THR A 70 -7.18 0.58 23.09
N VAL A 71 -7.97 1.48 22.50
CA VAL A 71 -9.24 1.93 23.10
C VAL A 71 -10.22 0.77 23.18
N LEU A 72 -10.54 0.12 22.05
CA LEU A 72 -11.53 -0.95 22.02
C LEU A 72 -11.12 -2.16 22.85
N ALA A 73 -9.83 -2.55 22.83
CA ALA A 73 -9.35 -3.67 23.66
C ALA A 73 -9.43 -3.33 25.15
N ALA A 74 -9.15 -2.09 25.56
CA ALA A 74 -9.32 -1.66 26.94
C ALA A 74 -10.80 -1.72 27.38
N MET A 75 -11.73 -1.29 26.52
CA MET A 75 -13.17 -1.41 26.80
C MET A 75 -13.60 -2.86 26.95
N VAL A 76 -13.15 -3.74 26.06
CA VAL A 76 -13.43 -5.17 26.14
C VAL A 76 -12.85 -5.77 27.44
N ALA A 77 -11.59 -5.46 27.77
CA ALA A 77 -10.94 -5.99 28.96
C ALA A 77 -11.60 -5.51 30.26
N TYR A 78 -12.05 -4.25 30.31
CA TYR A 78 -12.65 -3.66 31.51
C TYR A 78 -14.12 -4.05 31.68
N LEU A 79 -14.91 -4.04 30.60
CA LEU A 79 -16.37 -4.23 30.67
C LEU A 79 -16.80 -5.70 30.59
N ARG A 80 -16.04 -6.58 29.94
CA ARG A 80 -16.40 -8.01 29.84
C ARG A 80 -16.55 -8.69 31.22
N PRO A 81 -15.65 -8.45 32.20
CA PRO A 81 -15.85 -8.94 33.58
C PRO A 81 -17.08 -8.34 34.25
N ALA A 82 -17.33 -7.04 34.05
CA ALA A 82 -18.49 -6.36 34.62
C ALA A 82 -19.82 -6.92 34.06
N PHE A 83 -19.87 -7.24 32.76
CA PHE A 83 -21.04 -7.88 32.15
C PHE A 83 -21.35 -9.27 32.71
N ALA A 84 -20.33 -10.02 33.13
CA ALA A 84 -20.53 -11.31 33.79
C ALA A 84 -21.16 -11.19 35.19
N ALA A 85 -20.99 -10.05 35.86
CA ALA A 85 -21.51 -9.78 37.20
C ALA A 85 -22.88 -9.08 37.22
N VAL A 86 -23.32 -8.50 36.09
CA VAL A 86 -24.54 -7.68 36.01
C VAL A 86 -25.65 -8.43 35.25
N PRO A 87 -26.87 -8.54 35.81
CA PRO A 87 -28.02 -9.14 35.13
C PRO A 87 -28.31 -8.47 33.78
N GLU A 88 -28.84 -9.23 32.82
CA GLU A 88 -29.26 -8.68 31.53
C GLU A 88 -30.39 -7.64 31.72
N GLY A 89 -30.31 -6.49 31.05
CA GLY A 89 -31.28 -5.40 31.19
C GLY A 89 -30.66 -4.01 31.14
N SER A 90 -31.39 -2.99 31.64
CA SER A 90 -31.08 -1.56 31.52
C SER A 90 -29.69 -1.15 32.02
N SER A 91 -29.11 -1.89 32.97
CA SER A 91 -27.75 -1.65 33.46
C SER A 91 -26.69 -1.97 32.41
N ARG A 92 -26.90 -2.96 31.53
CA ARG A 92 -25.99 -3.27 30.42
C ARG A 92 -26.06 -2.23 29.30
N ASP A 93 -27.25 -1.69 29.03
CA ASP A 93 -27.46 -0.65 28.03
C ASP A 93 -26.63 0.61 28.31
N SER A 94 -26.47 0.98 29.58
CA SER A 94 -25.63 2.11 29.99
C SER A 94 -24.16 1.89 29.67
N PHE A 95 -23.64 0.66 29.79
CA PHE A 95 -22.27 0.33 29.40
C PHE A 95 -22.09 0.31 27.88
N TYR A 96 -23.07 -0.19 27.13
CA TYR A 96 -23.02 -0.14 25.66
C TYR A 96 -23.06 1.32 25.15
N ALA A 97 -23.78 2.21 25.83
CA ALA A 97 -23.75 3.63 25.50
C ALA A 97 -22.37 4.27 25.71
N ILE A 98 -21.62 3.86 26.75
CA ILE A 98 -20.24 4.30 26.96
C ILE A 98 -19.34 3.81 25.83
N VAL A 99 -19.47 2.54 25.41
CA VAL A 99 -18.72 1.98 24.28
C VAL A 99 -19.00 2.73 22.98
N ALA A 100 -20.26 3.05 22.72
CA ALA A 100 -20.65 3.84 21.56
C ALA A 100 -20.03 5.25 21.57
N ALA A 101 -20.06 5.94 22.71
CA ALA A 101 -19.49 7.28 22.84
C ALA A 101 -17.97 7.31 22.60
N GLU A 102 -17.26 6.32 23.13
CA GLU A 102 -15.79 6.21 23.00
C GLU A 102 -15.38 5.79 21.57
N ALA A 103 -16.18 4.94 20.93
CA ALA A 103 -16.01 4.65 19.51
C ALA A 103 -16.17 5.92 18.67
N GLU A 104 -17.19 6.75 18.92
CA GLU A 104 -17.39 8.02 18.22
C GLU A 104 -16.18 8.97 18.36
N GLU A 105 -15.53 8.98 19.52
CA GLU A 105 -14.36 9.84 19.77
C GLU A 105 -13.13 9.44 18.93
N VAL A 106 -12.96 8.15 18.62
CA VAL A 106 -11.82 7.65 17.83
C VAL A 106 -12.07 7.67 16.31
N ARG A 107 -13.33 7.73 15.85
CA ARG A 107 -13.67 7.75 14.41
C ARG A 107 -12.94 8.80 13.58
N PRO A 108 -12.79 10.06 14.03
CA PRO A 108 -12.12 11.08 13.22
C PRO A 108 -10.66 10.73 12.89
N VAL A 109 -9.99 9.96 13.75
CA VAL A 109 -8.60 9.52 13.52
C VAL A 109 -8.53 8.54 12.35
N LEU A 110 -9.42 7.54 12.33
CA LEU A 110 -9.50 6.57 11.22
C LEU A 110 -9.91 7.25 9.91
N ARG A 111 -10.92 8.13 9.96
CA ARG A 111 -11.38 8.86 8.77
C ARG A 111 -10.27 9.72 8.16
N ARG A 112 -9.51 10.45 9.00
CA ARG A 112 -8.40 11.27 8.53
C ARG A 112 -7.26 10.43 7.95
N ALA A 113 -6.94 9.29 8.55
CA ALA A 113 -5.95 8.36 8.00
C ALA A 113 -6.40 7.81 6.63
N LEU A 114 -7.67 7.44 6.51
CA LEU A 114 -8.28 6.94 5.28
C LEU A 114 -8.26 7.99 4.17
N GLU A 115 -8.60 9.25 4.48
CA GLU A 115 -8.54 10.37 3.54
C GLU A 115 -7.11 10.61 3.03
N VAL A 116 -6.12 10.61 3.92
CA VAL A 116 -4.71 10.76 3.53
C VAL A 116 -4.28 9.62 2.61
N CYS A 117 -4.58 8.38 2.94
CA CYS A 117 -4.23 7.22 2.11
C CYS A 117 -4.93 7.21 0.74
N ARG A 118 -6.19 7.65 0.68
CA ARG A 118 -6.93 7.81 -0.58
C ARG A 118 -6.34 8.91 -1.47
N GLY A 119 -5.76 9.95 -0.86
CA GLY A 119 -5.08 11.03 -1.56
C GLY A 119 -3.70 10.68 -2.13
N VAL A 120 -3.16 9.50 -1.82
CA VAL A 120 -1.88 9.04 -2.40
C VAL A 120 -2.11 8.59 -3.84
N GLU A 121 -1.65 9.40 -4.79
CA GLU A 121 -1.63 9.05 -6.21
C GLU A 121 -0.40 8.22 -6.56
N VAL A 122 -0.64 7.07 -7.20
CA VAL A 122 0.39 6.17 -7.70
C VAL A 122 0.23 6.03 -9.21
N ARG A 123 1.34 6.11 -9.96
CA ARG A 123 1.33 5.91 -11.41
C ARG A 123 0.85 4.51 -11.78
N SER A 124 0.08 4.41 -12.86
CA SER A 124 -0.56 3.14 -13.29
C SER A 124 0.40 2.02 -13.66
N TRP A 125 1.66 2.34 -13.97
CA TRP A 125 2.70 1.35 -14.27
C TRP A 125 3.43 0.83 -13.02
N HIS A 126 3.29 1.50 -11.87
CA HIS A 126 3.80 1.03 -10.57
C HIS A 126 2.74 0.19 -9.85
N ARG A 127 2.40 -0.96 -10.45
CA ARG A 127 1.28 -1.80 -9.98
C ARG A 127 1.42 -2.26 -8.53
N ASP A 128 2.64 -2.60 -8.11
CA ASP A 128 2.93 -3.05 -6.75
C ASP A 128 2.67 -1.97 -5.69
N LEU A 129 2.97 -0.71 -6.01
CA LEU A 129 2.69 0.43 -5.16
C LEU A 129 1.18 0.73 -5.13
N GLY A 130 0.50 0.60 -6.28
CA GLY A 130 -0.95 0.79 -6.37
C GLY A 130 -1.74 -0.30 -5.65
N GLU A 131 -1.26 -1.55 -5.68
CA GLU A 131 -1.81 -2.65 -4.88
C GLU A 131 -1.65 -2.38 -3.38
N GLN A 132 -0.47 -1.91 -2.96
CA GLN A 132 -0.23 -1.55 -1.55
C GLN A 132 -1.16 -0.44 -1.06
N GLN A 133 -1.30 0.62 -1.85
CA GLN A 133 -2.18 1.74 -1.54
C GLN A 133 -3.63 1.27 -1.36
N ARG A 134 -4.12 0.41 -2.25
CA ARG A 134 -5.45 -0.19 -2.14
C ARG A 134 -5.61 -1.06 -0.90
N ALA A 135 -4.60 -1.84 -0.54
CA ALA A 135 -4.64 -2.67 0.67
C ALA A 135 -4.76 -1.80 1.94
N TYR A 136 -3.99 -0.71 2.06
CA TYR A 136 -4.12 0.23 3.18
C TYR A 136 -5.52 0.87 3.24
N VAL A 137 -6.04 1.32 2.09
CA VAL A 137 -7.36 1.93 2.00
C VAL A 137 -8.46 0.94 2.35
N ALA A 138 -8.37 -0.31 1.88
CA ALA A 138 -9.35 -1.36 2.15
C ALA A 138 -9.41 -1.69 3.65
N TYR A 139 -8.24 -1.90 4.28
CA TYR A 139 -8.15 -2.14 5.71
C TYR A 139 -8.72 -0.97 6.53
N LEU A 140 -8.33 0.27 6.23
CA LEU A 140 -8.81 1.45 6.95
C LEU A 140 -10.30 1.69 6.76
N ALA A 141 -10.84 1.44 5.57
CA ALA A 141 -12.27 1.55 5.31
C ALA A 141 -13.08 0.53 6.10
N ALA A 142 -12.66 -0.74 6.10
CA ALA A 142 -13.29 -1.79 6.90
C ALA A 142 -13.23 -1.49 8.40
N ARG A 143 -12.10 -0.94 8.87
CA ARG A 143 -11.93 -0.54 10.27
C ARG A 143 -12.82 0.64 10.64
N GLU A 144 -12.89 1.68 9.80
CA GLU A 144 -13.76 2.83 10.05
C GLU A 144 -15.23 2.41 10.07
N GLN A 145 -15.65 1.54 9.15
CA GLN A 145 -17.00 1.00 9.14
C GLN A 145 -17.33 0.26 10.44
N LEU A 146 -16.45 -0.64 10.91
CA LEU A 146 -16.66 -1.33 12.19
C LEU A 146 -16.80 -0.36 13.35
N VAL A 147 -15.92 0.66 13.43
CA VAL A 147 -16.00 1.65 14.51
C VAL A 147 -17.27 2.50 14.39
N ALA A 148 -17.71 2.84 13.18
CA ALA A 148 -18.97 3.53 12.95
C ALA A 148 -20.18 2.69 13.40
N GLU A 149 -20.16 1.38 13.15
CA GLU A 149 -21.20 0.46 13.64
C GLU A 149 -21.19 0.38 15.17
N VAL A 150 -20.02 0.32 15.82
CA VAL A 150 -19.90 0.33 17.29
C VAL A 150 -20.34 1.67 17.88
N ALA A 151 -20.06 2.79 17.20
CA ALA A 151 -20.51 4.11 17.61
C ALA A 151 -22.03 4.28 17.48
N ALA A 152 -22.66 3.60 16.51
CA ALA A 152 -24.11 3.55 16.39
C ALA A 152 -24.76 2.62 17.43
N ASP A 153 -24.11 1.49 17.73
CA ASP A 153 -24.54 0.53 18.74
C ASP A 153 -23.35 -0.20 19.38
N GLY A 154 -23.04 0.15 20.64
CA GLY A 154 -21.91 -0.41 21.39
C GLY A 154 -21.99 -1.92 21.61
N ARG A 155 -23.17 -2.54 21.42
CA ARG A 155 -23.34 -4.00 21.46
C ARG A 155 -22.54 -4.71 20.37
N VAL A 156 -22.37 -4.06 19.22
CA VAL A 156 -21.65 -4.60 18.05
C VAL A 156 -20.24 -5.07 18.42
N LEU A 157 -19.57 -4.39 19.35
CA LEU A 157 -18.22 -4.76 19.79
C LEU A 157 -18.16 -6.15 20.44
N TYR A 158 -19.27 -6.61 21.04
CA TYR A 158 -19.36 -7.88 21.77
C TYR A 158 -20.11 -8.97 21.00
N THR A 159 -20.88 -8.59 19.97
CA THR A 159 -21.61 -9.53 19.10
C THR A 159 -20.94 -9.71 17.74
N ALA A 160 -19.75 -9.15 17.53
CA ALA A 160 -19.04 -9.26 16.26
C ALA A 160 -18.79 -10.73 15.91
N ASP A 161 -19.21 -11.11 14.70
CA ASP A 161 -19.08 -12.47 14.18
C ASP A 161 -17.60 -12.79 13.85
N GLN A 162 -17.23 -14.07 14.00
CA GLN A 162 -15.89 -14.59 13.72
C GLN A 162 -15.48 -14.29 12.27
N ALA A 163 -16.40 -14.45 11.32
CA ALA A 163 -16.14 -14.20 9.90
C ALA A 163 -15.65 -12.76 9.63
N ARG A 164 -16.22 -11.77 10.33
CA ARG A 164 -15.80 -10.36 10.20
C ARG A 164 -14.43 -10.11 10.83
N SER A 165 -14.15 -10.78 11.94
CA SER A 165 -12.84 -10.71 12.59
C SER A 165 -11.75 -11.30 11.69
N ASP A 166 -12.04 -12.42 11.03
CA ASP A 166 -11.15 -13.08 10.08
C ASP A 166 -10.95 -12.21 8.82
N GLU A 167 -12.00 -11.60 8.29
CA GLU A 167 -11.93 -10.66 7.16
C GLU A 167 -11.02 -9.47 7.49
N LEU A 168 -11.21 -8.85 8.66
CA LEU A 168 -10.39 -7.71 9.07
C LEU A 168 -8.93 -8.12 9.30
N ALA A 169 -8.68 -9.33 9.80
CA ALA A 169 -7.34 -9.88 9.96
C ALA A 169 -6.67 -10.13 8.60
N ALA A 170 -7.41 -10.67 7.62
CA ALA A 170 -6.91 -10.86 6.26
C ALA A 170 -6.55 -9.52 5.59
N LEU A 171 -7.41 -8.50 5.71
CA LEU A 171 -7.14 -7.16 5.19
C LEU A 171 -5.91 -6.52 5.87
N ARG A 172 -5.73 -6.75 7.18
CA ARG A 172 -4.55 -6.30 7.90
C ARG A 172 -3.29 -6.98 7.38
N GLU A 173 -3.34 -8.28 7.16
CA GLU A 173 -2.20 -9.04 6.63
C GLU A 173 -1.86 -8.63 5.20
N GLU A 174 -2.86 -8.38 4.35
CA GLU A 174 -2.64 -7.84 3.00
C GLU A 174 -2.00 -6.46 3.04
N ALA A 175 -2.43 -5.60 3.98
CA ALA A 175 -1.89 -4.26 4.14
C ALA A 175 -0.46 -4.23 4.72
N PHE A 176 -0.16 -5.07 5.73
CA PHE A 176 1.06 -4.93 6.55
C PHE A 176 1.92 -6.22 6.68
N GLY A 177 1.43 -7.36 6.22
CA GLY A 177 1.99 -8.68 6.52
C GLY A 177 3.22 -9.06 5.68
N ALA A 178 3.24 -8.68 4.41
CA ALA A 178 4.27 -9.11 3.48
C ALA A 178 5.09 -7.93 2.95
N ARG A 179 6.02 -7.40 3.76
CA ARG A 179 7.14 -6.55 3.31
C ARG A 179 8.22 -6.27 4.37
N ARG A 180 8.63 -7.30 5.14
CA ARG A 180 9.93 -7.32 5.85
C ARG A 180 10.90 -8.23 5.14
#